data_AF-A0A1H7TIT8-F1
#
_entry.id   AF-A0A1H7TIT8-F1
#
_cell.length_a   1.000
_cell.length_b   1.000
_cell.length_c   1.000
_cell.angle_alpha   90.00
_cell.angle_beta   90.00
_cell.angle_gamma   90.00
#
_symmetry.space_group_name_H-M   'P 1'
#
loop_
_entity.id
_entity.type
_entity.pdbx_description
1 polymer ?
#
loop_
_entity_poly.entity_id
_entity_poly.type
_entity_poly.pdbx_seq_one_letter_code
_entity_poly.pdbx_strand_id
1 'polypeptide(L)'
;MKIKQKKLKAENFRYVTKEIIRDPMIYLDDFFRGQTRITYWLRDINLVVNHAVCSDMACTTLSEGGFHCRQLIEQVEVAYVIYKQCHFKKQAKPLEFFKTKKDYWAFVLDGDVTFDGKVDPADTLSKFFSYQSLPGWYETLDDMMIYLADQTGLGDERFGDRIVAIRELLLRLAQALYHICDNGGLSVEMPSYLTAYSADAKAKDEDRDDEGTDESAASEDEPEATGELLLDEGTEEQTN
;
A
#
# COMPACT_ATOMS: atom_id res chain seq x y z
N MET A 1 4.06 -22.10 26.84
CA MET A 1 4.09 -22.90 25.59
C MET A 1 4.37 -21.92 24.44
N LYS A 2 5.57 -21.91 23.84
CA LYS A 2 5.91 -20.97 22.74
C LYS A 2 5.21 -21.47 21.47
N ILE A 3 4.17 -20.78 21.02
CA ILE A 3 3.53 -21.05 19.73
C ILE A 3 4.58 -20.75 18.66
N LYS A 4 5.19 -21.78 18.08
CA LYS A 4 6.06 -21.62 16.91
C LYS A 4 5.21 -21.08 15.78
N GLN A 5 5.41 -19.81 15.44
CA GLN A 5 4.70 -19.19 14.33
C GLN A 5 5.12 -19.85 13.02
N LYS A 6 4.15 -20.18 12.18
CA LYS A 6 4.42 -20.69 10.83
C LYS A 6 4.97 -19.52 10.02
N LYS A 7 6.26 -19.56 9.70
CA LYS A 7 6.92 -18.54 8.87
C LYS A 7 6.19 -18.42 7.53
N LEU A 8 5.88 -17.18 7.12
CA LEU A 8 5.34 -16.91 5.80
C LEU A 8 6.37 -17.33 4.75
N LYS A 9 5.92 -18.04 3.72
CA LYS A 9 6.74 -18.48 2.59
C LYS A 9 6.12 -17.95 1.31
N ALA A 10 6.95 -17.43 0.40
CA ALA A 10 6.53 -16.93 -0.91
C ALA A 10 5.74 -17.97 -1.72
N GLU A 11 6.07 -19.25 -1.57
CA GLU A 11 5.35 -20.38 -2.21
C GLU A 11 3.85 -20.45 -1.87
N ASN A 12 3.38 -19.77 -0.81
CA ASN A 12 1.97 -19.74 -0.45
C ASN A 12 1.19 -18.57 -1.10
N PHE A 13 1.87 -17.73 -1.88
CA PHE A 13 1.34 -16.53 -2.52
C PHE A 13 1.49 -16.66 -4.03
N ARG A 14 0.61 -15.99 -4.80
CA ARG A 14 0.61 -16.00 -6.26
C ARG A 14 1.53 -14.93 -6.82
N TYR A 15 1.61 -13.77 -6.18
CA TYR A 15 2.33 -12.61 -6.71
C TYR A 15 3.37 -12.06 -5.73
N VAL A 16 3.13 -12.16 -4.43
CA VAL A 16 4.02 -11.61 -3.41
C VAL A 16 5.36 -12.38 -3.30
N THR A 17 6.46 -11.64 -3.43
CA THR A 17 7.83 -12.17 -3.38
C THR A 17 8.37 -12.28 -1.95
N LYS A 18 9.51 -12.97 -1.76
CA LYS A 18 10.19 -13.05 -0.45
C LYS A 18 10.61 -11.69 0.09
N GLU A 19 10.94 -10.75 -0.80
CA GLU A 19 11.34 -9.40 -0.43
C GLU A 19 10.16 -8.61 0.13
N ILE A 20 9.01 -8.65 -0.55
CA ILE A 20 7.76 -8.04 -0.08
C ILE A 20 7.27 -8.71 1.22
N ILE A 21 7.48 -10.02 1.39
CA ILE A 21 7.16 -10.71 2.67
C ILE A 21 8.06 -10.22 3.81
N ARG A 22 9.30 -9.81 3.53
CA ARG A 22 10.19 -9.27 4.55
C ARG A 22 9.81 -7.83 4.89
N ASP A 23 9.54 -7.04 3.86
CA ASP A 23 9.20 -5.63 3.98
C ASP A 23 8.06 -5.27 3.00
N PRO A 24 6.80 -5.26 3.48
CA PRO A 24 5.65 -4.91 2.67
C PRO A 24 5.67 -3.46 2.16
N MET A 25 6.44 -2.56 2.79
CA MET A 25 6.51 -1.16 2.38
C MET A 25 7.10 -1.00 0.99
N ILE A 26 7.98 -1.91 0.57
CA ILE A 26 8.56 -1.93 -0.79
C ILE A 26 7.45 -1.94 -1.84
N TYR A 27 6.44 -2.80 -1.66
CA TYR A 27 5.29 -2.84 -2.57
C TYR A 27 4.43 -1.58 -2.44
N LEU A 28 4.15 -1.15 -1.22
CA LEU A 28 3.25 -0.02 -0.97
C LEU A 28 3.79 1.29 -1.55
N ASP A 29 5.09 1.54 -1.41
CA ASP A 29 5.75 2.71 -1.98
C ASP A 29 5.76 2.64 -3.51
N ASP A 30 6.15 1.50 -4.09
CA ASP A 30 6.16 1.34 -5.55
C ASP A 30 4.76 1.54 -6.14
N PHE A 31 3.74 0.92 -5.55
CA PHE A 31 2.37 1.00 -6.04
C PHE A 31 1.76 2.41 -5.88
N PHE A 32 1.77 2.97 -4.66
CA PHE A 32 1.06 4.22 -4.36
C PHE A 32 1.86 5.50 -4.63
N ARG A 33 3.19 5.42 -4.71
CA ARG A 33 4.04 6.58 -5.05
C ARG A 33 4.56 6.51 -6.48
N GLY A 34 4.77 5.30 -7.02
CA GLY A 34 5.34 5.08 -8.36
C GLY A 34 4.32 4.82 -9.47
N GLN A 35 3.29 4.00 -9.21
CA GLN A 35 2.42 3.49 -10.27
C GLN A 35 1.08 4.22 -10.41
N THR A 36 0.40 4.53 -9.29
CA THR A 36 -0.96 5.09 -9.34
C THR A 36 -1.26 6.04 -8.18
N ARG A 37 -2.33 6.81 -8.32
CA ARG A 37 -2.91 7.62 -7.22
C ARG A 37 -4.06 6.84 -6.60
N ILE A 38 -4.26 6.98 -5.29
CA ILE A 38 -5.35 6.29 -4.58
C ILE A 38 -6.72 6.53 -5.23
N THR A 39 -6.99 7.75 -5.71
CA THR A 39 -8.26 8.09 -6.38
C THR A 39 -8.48 7.33 -7.69
N TYR A 40 -7.43 7.10 -8.47
CA TYR A 40 -7.52 6.29 -9.69
C TYR A 40 -7.67 4.82 -9.34
N TRP A 41 -6.92 4.33 -8.37
CA TRP A 41 -7.03 2.95 -7.96
C TRP A 41 -8.43 2.59 -7.41
N LEU A 42 -9.03 3.45 -6.60
CA LEU A 42 -10.41 3.26 -6.13
C LEU A 42 -11.41 3.23 -7.28
N ARG A 43 -11.20 4.03 -8.33
CA ARG A 43 -12.03 3.97 -9.55
C ARG A 43 -11.84 2.64 -10.27
N ASP A 44 -10.61 2.16 -10.41
CA ASP A 44 -10.31 0.92 -11.12
C ASP A 44 -10.90 -0.30 -10.38
N ILE A 45 -10.85 -0.32 -9.04
CA ILE A 45 -11.56 -1.32 -8.22
C ILE A 45 -13.06 -1.29 -8.52
N ASN A 46 -13.68 -0.10 -8.56
CA ASN A 46 -15.10 0.02 -8.88
C ASN A 46 -15.43 -0.52 -10.27
N LEU A 47 -14.59 -0.24 -11.27
CA LEU A 47 -14.76 -0.74 -12.62
C LEU A 47 -14.67 -2.27 -12.67
N VAL A 48 -13.69 -2.87 -12.00
CA VAL A 48 -13.55 -4.33 -11.90
C VAL A 48 -14.78 -4.96 -11.26
N VAL A 49 -15.20 -4.44 -10.10
CA VAL A 49 -16.34 -4.99 -9.36
C VAL A 49 -17.64 -4.84 -10.15
N ASN A 50 -17.90 -3.68 -10.76
CA ASN A 50 -19.10 -3.45 -11.54
C ASN A 50 -19.17 -4.36 -12.77
N HIS A 51 -18.05 -4.49 -13.50
CA HIS A 51 -17.98 -5.37 -14.66
C HIS A 51 -18.15 -6.84 -14.27
N ALA A 52 -17.58 -7.28 -13.15
CA ALA A 52 -17.73 -8.65 -12.67
C ALA A 52 -19.16 -9.04 -12.27
N VAL A 53 -20.07 -8.07 -12.13
CA VAL A 53 -21.45 -8.28 -11.66
C VAL A 53 -22.43 -8.05 -12.79
N CYS A 54 -22.23 -6.98 -13.55
CA CYS A 54 -23.11 -6.59 -14.63
C CYS A 54 -22.28 -6.26 -15.87
N SER A 55 -22.40 -7.10 -16.90
CA SER A 55 -21.73 -6.89 -18.19
C SER A 55 -22.16 -5.58 -18.86
N ASP A 56 -23.38 -5.09 -18.60
CA ASP A 56 -23.85 -3.82 -19.16
C ASP A 56 -23.18 -2.60 -18.51
N MET A 57 -22.66 -2.76 -17.28
CA MET A 57 -21.85 -1.75 -16.60
C MET A 57 -20.36 -1.89 -16.96
N ALA A 58 -19.99 -2.84 -17.81
CA ALA A 58 -18.64 -2.99 -18.31
C ALA A 58 -18.29 -1.83 -19.24
N CYS A 59 -17.18 -1.15 -18.97
CA CYS A 59 -16.58 -0.26 -19.93
C CYS A 59 -15.55 -1.04 -20.75
N THR A 60 -16.00 -1.73 -21.80
CA THR A 60 -15.15 -2.61 -22.64
C THR A 60 -13.97 -1.87 -23.28
N THR A 61 -14.10 -0.57 -23.52
CA THR A 61 -13.03 0.29 -24.06
C THR A 61 -11.94 0.64 -23.06
N LEU A 62 -12.19 0.47 -21.76
CA LEU A 62 -11.25 0.73 -20.66
C LEU A 62 -10.86 -0.55 -19.92
N SER A 63 -11.34 -1.72 -20.36
CA SER A 63 -11.25 -2.93 -19.56
C SER A 63 -9.92 -3.66 -19.75
N GLU A 64 -8.92 -3.27 -18.95
CA GLU A 64 -7.79 -4.14 -18.59
C GLU A 64 -8.17 -5.01 -17.39
N GLY A 65 -9.37 -5.61 -17.41
CA GLY A 65 -9.97 -6.26 -16.24
C GLY A 65 -9.09 -7.33 -15.59
N GLY A 66 -8.41 -8.14 -16.41
CA GLY A 66 -7.46 -9.14 -15.92
C GLY A 66 -6.23 -8.55 -15.23
N PHE A 67 -5.72 -7.41 -15.73
CA PHE A 67 -4.60 -6.70 -15.12
C PHE A 67 -4.98 -6.12 -13.75
N HIS A 68 -6.09 -5.40 -13.67
CA HIS A 68 -6.56 -4.82 -12.42
C HIS A 68 -6.96 -5.89 -11.40
N CYS A 69 -7.56 -7.00 -11.84
CA CYS A 69 -7.88 -8.12 -10.95
C CYS A 69 -6.60 -8.78 -10.39
N ARG A 70 -5.55 -8.92 -11.21
CA ARG A 70 -4.23 -9.34 -10.73
C ARG A 70 -3.66 -8.39 -9.68
N GLN A 71 -3.70 -7.08 -9.92
CA GLN A 71 -3.25 -6.06 -8.95
C GLN A 71 -4.05 -6.13 -7.63
N LEU A 72 -5.37 -6.38 -7.70
CA LEU A 72 -6.21 -6.59 -6.53
C LEU A 72 -5.78 -7.82 -5.72
N ILE A 73 -5.50 -8.95 -6.37
CA ILE A 73 -5.01 -10.16 -5.68
C ILE A 73 -3.68 -9.86 -4.99
N GLU A 74 -2.76 -9.18 -5.67
CA GLU A 74 -1.46 -8.81 -5.10
C GLU A 74 -1.63 -7.90 -3.87
N GLN A 75 -2.53 -6.90 -3.91
CA GLN A 75 -2.84 -6.08 -2.73
C GLN A 75 -3.42 -6.89 -1.57
N VAL A 76 -4.31 -7.85 -1.85
CA VAL A 76 -4.85 -8.74 -0.82
C VAL A 76 -3.74 -9.59 -0.18
N GLU A 77 -2.78 -10.06 -0.97
CA GLU A 77 -1.63 -10.81 -0.46
C GLU A 77 -0.73 -9.94 0.42
N VAL A 78 -0.40 -8.73 -0.01
CA VAL A 78 0.40 -7.76 0.76
C VAL A 78 -0.30 -7.42 2.07
N ALA A 79 -1.59 -7.14 2.02
CA ALA A 79 -2.41 -6.93 3.21
C ALA A 79 -2.37 -8.13 4.16
N TYR A 80 -2.38 -9.36 3.63
CA TYR A 80 -2.30 -10.56 4.45
C TYR A 80 -0.94 -10.71 5.13
N VAL A 81 0.15 -10.36 4.45
CA VAL A 81 1.48 -10.30 5.05
C VAL A 81 1.48 -9.35 6.24
N ILE A 82 1.01 -8.11 6.06
CA ILE A 82 0.92 -7.10 7.13
C ILE A 82 0.06 -7.63 8.29
N TYR A 83 -1.14 -8.15 7.98
CA TYR A 83 -2.05 -8.73 8.96
C TYR A 83 -1.39 -9.82 9.83
N LYS A 84 -0.57 -10.67 9.21
CA LYS A 84 0.14 -11.75 9.91
C LYS A 84 1.34 -11.27 10.70
N GLN A 85 2.15 -10.36 10.15
CA GLN A 85 3.31 -9.78 10.82
C GLN A 85 2.91 -8.97 12.06
N CYS A 86 1.84 -8.18 11.96
CA CYS A 86 1.32 -7.37 13.07
C CYS A 86 0.43 -8.15 14.04
N HIS A 87 0.21 -9.45 13.81
CA HIS A 87 -0.58 -10.35 14.67
C HIS A 87 -2.00 -9.86 14.97
N PHE A 88 -2.66 -9.27 13.96
CA PHE A 88 -4.02 -8.81 14.12
C PHE A 88 -4.97 -9.98 14.40
N LYS A 89 -5.91 -9.71 15.31
CA LYS A 89 -6.91 -10.69 15.72
C LYS A 89 -8.07 -10.69 14.73
N LYS A 90 -8.86 -11.77 14.75
CA LYS A 90 -10.14 -11.78 14.05
C LYS A 90 -11.18 -11.01 14.85
N GLN A 91 -12.09 -10.36 14.17
CA GLN A 91 -13.24 -9.66 14.73
C GLN A 91 -14.52 -10.44 14.49
N ALA A 92 -15.45 -10.37 15.44
CA ALA A 92 -16.74 -11.05 15.34
C ALA A 92 -17.68 -10.40 14.31
N LYS A 93 -17.50 -9.09 14.06
CA LYS A 93 -18.39 -8.29 13.21
C LYS A 93 -17.60 -7.55 12.12
N PRO A 94 -17.15 -8.26 11.08
CA PRO A 94 -16.27 -7.69 10.05
C PRO A 94 -16.92 -6.60 9.18
N LEU A 95 -18.25 -6.46 9.21
CA LEU A 95 -18.97 -5.46 8.42
C LEU A 95 -19.40 -4.23 9.25
N GLU A 96 -19.07 -4.18 10.54
CA GLU A 96 -19.37 -3.03 11.41
C GLU A 96 -18.25 -1.98 11.30
N PHE A 97 -18.28 -1.17 10.24
CA PHE A 97 -17.23 -0.18 9.97
C PHE A 97 -17.39 1.14 10.72
N PHE A 98 -18.62 1.50 11.10
CA PHE A 98 -18.90 2.79 11.71
C PHE A 98 -19.45 2.61 13.12
N LYS A 99 -18.72 3.12 14.11
CA LYS A 99 -19.20 3.19 15.48
C LYS A 99 -19.93 4.51 15.74
N THR A 100 -19.48 5.57 15.09
CA THR A 100 -20.01 6.92 15.22
C THR A 100 -20.43 7.51 13.88
N LYS A 101 -21.29 8.54 13.91
CA LYS A 101 -21.64 9.32 12.71
C LYS A 101 -20.41 10.01 12.10
N LYS A 102 -19.42 10.37 12.95
CA LYS A 102 -18.16 10.97 12.49
C LYS A 102 -17.39 10.00 11.59
N ASP A 103 -17.36 8.71 11.95
CA ASP A 103 -16.67 7.68 11.17
C ASP A 103 -17.25 7.55 9.76
N TYR A 104 -18.59 7.66 9.65
CA TYR A 104 -19.28 7.65 8.36
C TYR A 104 -18.85 8.82 7.48
N TRP A 105 -18.86 10.04 8.02
CA TRP A 105 -18.50 11.23 7.22
C TRP A 105 -17.02 11.30 6.87
N ALA A 106 -16.13 10.86 7.77
CA ALA A 106 -14.69 10.77 7.48
C ALA A 106 -14.42 9.84 6.29
N PHE A 107 -15.09 8.68 6.25
CA PHE A 107 -14.97 7.77 5.12
C PHE A 107 -15.58 8.35 3.83
N VAL A 108 -16.79 8.93 3.91
CA VAL A 108 -17.51 9.42 2.71
C VAL A 108 -16.88 10.67 2.09
N LEU A 109 -16.37 11.59 2.92
CA LEU A 109 -15.84 12.88 2.45
C LEU A 109 -14.33 12.83 2.22
N ASP A 110 -13.59 12.24 3.16
CA ASP A 110 -12.14 12.30 3.18
C ASP A 110 -11.50 10.99 2.69
N GLY A 111 -12.28 9.90 2.65
CA GLY A 111 -11.77 8.57 2.34
C GLY A 111 -11.01 7.94 3.51
N ASP A 112 -11.12 8.52 4.71
CA ASP A 112 -10.38 8.05 5.87
C ASP A 112 -11.01 6.78 6.45
N VAL A 113 -10.18 5.77 6.67
CA VAL A 113 -10.60 4.54 7.38
C VAL A 113 -10.57 4.74 8.90
N THR A 114 -11.56 5.45 9.42
CA THR A 114 -11.66 5.74 10.86
C THR A 114 -12.56 4.76 11.61
N PHE A 115 -12.20 4.47 12.86
CA PHE A 115 -13.08 3.81 13.83
C PHE A 115 -13.02 4.54 15.17
N ASP A 116 -14.18 4.90 15.74
CA ASP A 116 -14.26 5.68 16.97
C ASP A 116 -13.57 7.07 16.87
N GLY A 117 -13.62 7.67 15.69
CA GLY A 117 -13.10 9.00 15.38
C GLY A 117 -11.59 9.08 15.17
N LYS A 118 -10.89 7.94 15.08
CA LYS A 118 -9.44 7.83 14.82
C LYS A 118 -9.18 7.00 13.56
N VAL A 119 -8.19 7.41 12.76
CA VAL A 119 -7.73 6.62 11.59
C VAL A 119 -7.10 5.32 12.09
N ASP A 120 -7.66 4.19 11.66
CA ASP A 120 -7.24 2.85 12.11
C ASP A 120 -7.20 1.86 10.93
N PRO A 121 -6.12 1.87 10.14
CA PRO A 121 -5.94 0.90 9.07
C PRO A 121 -5.78 -0.53 9.60
N ALA A 122 -5.33 -0.71 10.86
CA ALA A 122 -5.20 -2.04 11.47
C ALA A 122 -6.57 -2.67 11.75
N ASP A 123 -7.54 -1.89 12.22
CA ASP A 123 -8.94 -2.31 12.35
C ASP A 123 -9.51 -2.76 11.01
N THR A 124 -9.26 -1.99 9.94
CA THR A 124 -9.72 -2.34 8.60
C THR A 124 -9.12 -3.66 8.10
N LEU A 125 -7.80 -3.86 8.23
CA LEU A 125 -7.14 -5.13 7.87
C LEU A 125 -7.68 -6.31 8.69
N SER A 126 -7.93 -6.08 9.98
CA SER A 126 -8.50 -7.07 10.89
C SER A 126 -9.91 -7.47 10.46
N LYS A 127 -10.77 -6.52 10.12
CA LYS A 127 -12.13 -6.76 9.58
C LYS A 127 -12.09 -7.50 8.25
N PHE A 128 -11.20 -7.09 7.34
CA PHE A 128 -11.06 -7.68 6.01
C PHE A 128 -10.79 -9.19 6.03
N PHE A 129 -9.81 -9.64 6.83
CA PHE A 129 -9.49 -11.06 6.99
C PHE A 129 -10.39 -11.81 7.99
N SER A 130 -11.29 -11.09 8.66
CA SER A 130 -12.36 -11.68 9.46
C SER A 130 -13.59 -11.99 8.63
N TYR A 131 -13.86 -11.20 7.58
CA TYR A 131 -14.92 -11.48 6.62
C TYR A 131 -14.68 -12.81 5.90
N GLN A 132 -13.49 -12.98 5.31
CA GLN A 132 -13.07 -14.26 4.73
C GLN A 132 -11.56 -14.46 4.78
N SER A 133 -11.15 -15.71 4.65
CA SER A 133 -9.73 -16.09 4.63
C SER A 133 -9.05 -15.69 3.31
N LEU A 134 -7.72 -15.68 3.28
CA LEU A 134 -6.97 -15.43 2.04
C LEU A 134 -7.38 -16.38 0.88
N PRO A 135 -7.51 -17.70 1.09
CA PRO A 135 -8.09 -18.58 0.06
C PRO A 135 -9.50 -18.18 -0.40
N GLY A 136 -10.37 -17.74 0.51
CA GLY A 136 -11.72 -17.27 0.14
C GLY A 136 -11.68 -15.99 -0.70
N TRP A 137 -10.71 -15.10 -0.43
CA TRP A 137 -10.45 -13.94 -1.29
C TRP A 137 -9.92 -14.33 -2.66
N TYR A 138 -9.07 -15.35 -2.76
CA TYR A 138 -8.67 -15.88 -4.07
C TYR A 138 -9.86 -16.42 -4.85
N GLU A 139 -10.71 -17.25 -4.24
CA GLU A 139 -11.92 -17.75 -4.90
C GLU A 139 -12.82 -16.61 -5.39
N THR A 140 -13.04 -15.59 -4.55
CA THR A 140 -13.85 -14.42 -4.91
C THR A 140 -13.27 -13.65 -6.10
N LEU A 141 -11.96 -13.38 -6.09
CA LEU A 141 -11.30 -12.61 -7.14
C LEU A 141 -11.13 -13.43 -8.44
N ASP A 142 -10.92 -14.74 -8.33
CA ASP A 142 -10.88 -15.65 -9.48
C ASP A 142 -12.26 -15.75 -10.14
N ASP A 143 -13.34 -15.86 -9.35
CA ASP A 143 -14.70 -15.80 -9.87
C ASP A 143 -14.94 -14.49 -10.63
N MET A 144 -14.55 -13.35 -10.05
CA MET A 144 -14.64 -12.05 -10.75
C MET A 144 -13.85 -12.08 -12.07
N MET A 145 -12.62 -12.59 -12.07
CA MET A 145 -11.78 -12.67 -13.27
C MET A 145 -12.40 -13.51 -14.39
N ILE A 146 -13.03 -14.64 -14.03
CA ILE A 146 -13.74 -15.50 -15.00
C ILE A 146 -14.88 -14.71 -15.66
N TYR A 147 -15.64 -13.93 -14.89
CA TYR A 147 -16.75 -13.12 -15.43
C TYR A 147 -16.29 -11.96 -16.30
N LEU A 148 -15.14 -11.35 -15.99
CA LEU A 148 -14.53 -10.35 -16.87
C LEU A 148 -14.14 -10.95 -18.24
N ALA A 149 -13.86 -12.26 -18.29
CA ALA A 149 -13.50 -12.97 -19.51
C ALA A 149 -14.72 -13.53 -20.25
N ASP A 150 -15.78 -13.91 -19.54
CA ASP A 150 -17.00 -14.47 -20.12
C ASP A 150 -18.04 -13.37 -20.42
N GLN A 151 -18.04 -12.90 -21.67
CA GLN A 151 -19.01 -11.91 -22.16
C GLN A 151 -20.42 -12.49 -22.34
N THR A 152 -20.61 -13.80 -22.13
CA THR A 152 -21.93 -14.43 -22.26
C THR A 152 -22.64 -14.39 -20.92
N GLY A 153 -23.38 -13.28 -20.69
CA GLY A 153 -24.10 -12.92 -19.48
C GLY A 153 -25.06 -13.97 -18.91
N LEU A 154 -24.51 -15.04 -18.33
CA LEU A 154 -25.24 -16.06 -17.59
C LEU A 154 -25.10 -15.80 -16.09
N GLY A 155 -26.02 -14.97 -15.59
CA GLY A 155 -26.48 -14.99 -14.20
C GLY A 155 -25.91 -13.90 -13.30
N ASP A 156 -26.60 -12.76 -13.30
CA ASP A 156 -26.49 -11.54 -12.47
C ASP A 156 -26.62 -11.78 -10.93
N GLU A 157 -26.66 -13.04 -10.47
CA GLU A 157 -27.05 -13.37 -9.09
C GLU A 157 -25.95 -14.03 -8.23
N ARG A 158 -24.76 -14.30 -8.78
CA ARG A 158 -23.77 -15.15 -8.07
C ARG A 158 -23.24 -14.49 -6.79
N PHE A 159 -23.02 -13.17 -6.81
CA PHE A 159 -22.63 -12.42 -5.62
C PHE A 159 -23.84 -11.96 -4.79
N GLY A 160 -25.01 -11.76 -5.43
CA GLY A 160 -26.22 -11.24 -4.79
C GLY A 160 -25.92 -10.02 -3.91
N ASP A 161 -26.53 -9.96 -2.73
CA ASP A 161 -26.30 -8.88 -1.76
C ASP A 161 -24.86 -8.82 -1.23
N ARG A 162 -24.06 -9.88 -1.39
CA ARG A 162 -22.67 -9.91 -0.89
C ARG A 162 -21.77 -9.00 -1.72
N ILE A 163 -22.14 -8.66 -2.95
CA ILE A 163 -21.31 -7.79 -3.78
C ILE A 163 -21.07 -6.43 -3.13
N VAL A 164 -22.09 -5.90 -2.43
CA VAL A 164 -21.98 -4.62 -1.73
C VAL A 164 -20.91 -4.70 -0.64
N ALA A 165 -20.91 -5.80 0.12
CA ALA A 165 -19.90 -6.04 1.14
C ALA A 165 -18.50 -6.23 0.54
N ILE A 166 -18.38 -7.02 -0.53
CA ILE A 166 -17.11 -7.27 -1.22
C ILE A 166 -16.53 -5.95 -1.76
N ARG A 167 -17.35 -5.16 -2.46
CA ARG A 167 -16.97 -3.84 -2.98
C ARG A 167 -16.45 -2.94 -1.86
N GLU A 168 -17.23 -2.81 -0.80
CA GLU A 168 -16.89 -1.95 0.34
C GLU A 168 -15.57 -2.39 1.00
N LEU A 169 -15.39 -3.69 1.19
CA LEU A 169 -14.17 -4.27 1.75
C LEU A 169 -12.94 -4.02 0.89
N LEU A 170 -13.04 -4.18 -0.43
CA LEU A 170 -11.93 -3.94 -1.36
C LEU A 170 -11.53 -2.46 -1.41
N LEU A 171 -12.51 -1.54 -1.41
CA LEU A 171 -12.24 -0.10 -1.39
C LEU A 171 -11.56 0.31 -0.08
N ARG A 172 -12.07 -0.17 1.06
CA ARG A 172 -11.46 0.09 2.38
C ARG A 172 -10.07 -0.52 2.51
N LEU A 173 -9.85 -1.70 1.93
CA LEU A 173 -8.53 -2.31 1.91
C LEU A 173 -7.53 -1.39 1.21
N ALA A 174 -7.86 -0.90 0.02
CA ALA A 174 -7.01 0.01 -0.74
C ALA A 174 -6.69 1.28 0.04
N GLN A 175 -7.69 1.90 0.69
CA GLN A 175 -7.47 3.07 1.55
C GLN A 175 -6.60 2.75 2.76
N ALA A 176 -6.84 1.64 3.45
CA ALA A 176 -6.03 1.24 4.59
C ALA A 176 -4.56 1.03 4.20
N LEU A 177 -4.30 0.36 3.08
CA LEU A 177 -2.94 0.19 2.55
C LEU A 177 -2.31 1.53 2.15
N TYR A 178 -3.08 2.44 1.56
CA TYR A 178 -2.63 3.79 1.25
C TYR A 178 -2.26 4.57 2.52
N HIS A 179 -3.07 4.54 3.57
CA HIS A 179 -2.74 5.20 4.84
C HIS A 179 -1.49 4.60 5.49
N ILE A 180 -1.27 3.30 5.38
CA ILE A 180 -0.04 2.67 5.85
C ILE A 180 1.16 3.21 5.05
N CYS A 181 1.03 3.33 3.73
CA CYS A 181 2.07 3.92 2.86
C CYS A 181 2.36 5.38 3.22
N ASP A 182 1.32 6.20 3.36
CA ASP A 182 1.41 7.63 3.58
C ASP A 182 2.02 7.96 4.94
N ASN A 183 1.65 7.19 5.97
CA ASN A 183 2.19 7.32 7.34
C ASN A 183 3.56 6.66 7.52
N GLY A 184 4.12 6.00 6.50
CA GLY A 184 5.39 5.27 6.60
C GLY A 184 5.33 4.01 7.47
N GLY A 185 4.14 3.43 7.67
CA GLY A 185 3.91 2.21 8.42
C GLY A 185 2.69 2.23 9.34
N LEU A 186 2.61 1.24 10.23
CA LEU A 186 1.58 1.12 11.25
C LEU A 186 2.12 1.57 12.61
N SER A 187 1.45 2.54 13.24
CA SER A 187 1.71 2.92 14.63
C SER A 187 1.10 1.87 15.58
N VAL A 188 1.91 0.89 15.99
CA VAL A 188 1.50 -0.06 17.04
C VAL A 188 1.84 0.55 18.40
N GLU A 189 0.82 0.81 19.23
CA GLU A 189 1.04 1.23 20.63
C GLU A 189 1.81 0.13 21.37
N MET A 190 3.09 0.38 21.65
CA MET A 190 3.91 -0.52 22.45
C MET A 190 3.47 -0.43 23.92
N PRO A 191 3.30 -1.57 24.62
CA PRO A 191 3.12 -1.57 26.07
C PRO A 191 4.23 -0.77 26.76
N SER A 192 3.89 0.02 27.79
CA SER A 192 4.81 0.97 28.45
C SER A 192 6.13 0.39 28.99
N TYR A 193 6.24 -0.92 29.12
CA TYR A 193 7.46 -1.63 29.54
C TYR A 193 8.39 -2.01 28.38
N LEU A 194 7.99 -1.78 27.12
CA LEU A 194 8.81 -1.97 25.93
C LEU A 194 9.14 -0.60 25.34
N THR A 195 10.27 -0.04 25.74
CA THR A 195 10.85 1.13 25.10
C THR A 195 11.42 0.71 23.75
N ALA A 196 10.88 1.25 22.66
CA ALA A 196 11.48 1.09 21.34
C ALA A 196 12.83 1.83 21.34
N TYR A 197 13.93 1.11 21.15
CA TYR A 197 15.19 1.74 20.77
C TYR A 197 15.02 2.21 19.32
N SER A 198 14.76 3.52 19.12
CA SER A 198 14.97 4.12 17.81
C SER A 198 16.47 4.08 17.52
N ALA A 199 16.83 3.73 16.28
CA ALA A 199 18.22 3.60 15.84
C ALA A 199 18.99 4.94 15.79
N ASP A 200 18.36 6.05 16.17
CA ASP A 200 18.95 7.40 16.16
C ASP A 200 19.70 7.78 17.44
N ALA A 201 19.76 6.90 18.45
CA ALA A 201 20.48 7.16 19.70
C ALA A 201 21.99 6.84 19.66
N LYS A 202 22.56 6.54 18.47
CA LYS A 202 24.00 6.22 18.30
C LYS A 202 24.83 7.33 17.64
N ALA A 203 24.36 8.57 17.65
CA ALA A 203 25.11 9.72 17.13
C ALA A 203 25.47 10.77 18.21
N LYS A 204 25.35 10.44 19.50
CA LYS A 204 25.72 11.34 20.60
C LYS A 204 26.34 10.57 21.76
N ASP A 205 27.51 9.98 21.55
CA ASP A 205 28.42 9.60 22.65
C ASP A 205 29.84 9.26 22.16
N GLU A 206 30.30 9.94 21.10
CA GLU A 206 31.72 10.04 20.75
C GLU A 206 31.99 11.50 20.39
N ASP A 207 32.22 12.32 21.42
CA ASP A 207 33.02 13.56 21.34
C ASP A 207 33.05 14.22 22.72
N ARG A 208 33.77 13.58 23.64
CA ARG A 208 34.39 14.25 24.79
C ARG A 208 35.70 13.55 25.09
N ASP A 209 36.78 14.26 24.77
CA ASP A 209 38.02 14.42 25.52
C ASP A 209 39.22 14.40 24.56
N ASP A 210 39.69 15.58 24.13
CA ASP A 210 41.05 16.02 24.47
C ASP A 210 41.26 17.51 24.19
N GLU A 211 41.73 18.24 25.20
CA GLU A 211 42.21 19.62 25.13
C GLU A 211 43.68 19.63 24.70
N GLY A 212 44.10 20.59 23.87
CA GLY A 212 45.52 20.89 23.68
C GLY A 212 45.84 21.84 22.53
N THR A 213 45.88 23.13 22.84
CA THR A 213 46.81 24.20 22.40
C THR A 213 47.84 23.85 21.29
N ASP A 214 48.19 24.69 20.31
CA ASP A 214 48.54 26.10 20.40
C ASP A 214 48.77 26.74 19.00
N GLU A 215 48.68 28.07 18.96
CA GLU A 215 49.29 29.07 18.06
C GLU A 215 49.94 28.70 16.70
N SER A 216 49.52 29.38 15.62
CA SER A 216 50.22 30.55 15.01
C SER A 216 50.08 30.70 13.48
N ALA A 217 49.88 31.96 13.09
CA ALA A 217 50.45 32.68 11.94
C ALA A 217 50.11 32.32 10.47
N ALA A 218 49.29 33.21 9.89
CA ALA A 218 49.64 34.15 8.80
C ALA A 218 49.84 33.71 7.33
N SER A 219 49.57 34.70 6.47
CA SER A 219 49.79 34.86 5.01
C SER A 219 48.88 34.07 4.07
N GLU A 220 47.95 34.73 3.36
CA GLU A 220 48.14 35.52 2.11
C GLU A 220 48.48 34.61 0.91
N ASP A 221 47.51 34.45 -0.01
CA ASP A 221 47.67 34.79 -1.44
C ASP A 221 46.49 34.22 -2.27
N GLU A 222 45.60 35.12 -2.68
CA GLU A 222 45.00 35.11 -4.03
C GLU A 222 45.90 36.01 -4.88
N PRO A 223 46.10 35.77 -6.20
CA PRO A 223 44.99 36.02 -7.14
C PRO A 223 45.03 35.27 -8.50
N GLU A 224 43.90 35.40 -9.24
CA GLU A 224 43.80 35.61 -10.70
C GLU A 224 44.35 34.51 -11.64
N ALA A 225 43.93 34.26 -12.88
CA ALA A 225 43.02 34.83 -13.88
C ALA A 225 43.11 33.81 -15.06
N THR A 226 42.10 33.48 -15.85
CA THR A 226 41.68 34.10 -17.13
C THR A 226 41.47 33.01 -18.19
N GLY A 227 40.58 33.28 -19.15
CA GLY A 227 40.61 32.68 -20.50
C GLY A 227 39.36 31.85 -20.81
N GLU A 228 38.23 32.48 -21.11
CA GLU A 228 37.73 32.75 -22.47
C GLU A 228 37.35 31.52 -23.32
N LEU A 229 36.03 31.40 -23.49
CA LEU A 229 35.27 31.11 -24.72
C LEU A 229 36.07 30.67 -25.97
N LEU A 230 35.59 29.59 -26.60
CA LEU A 230 35.30 29.60 -28.03
C LEU A 230 34.11 28.69 -28.35
N LEU A 231 33.12 29.29 -29.02
CA LEU A 231 32.08 28.66 -29.81
C LEU A 231 32.73 27.93 -30.99
N ASP A 232 32.13 26.82 -31.44
CA ASP A 232 32.12 26.55 -32.88
C ASP A 232 30.75 26.02 -33.30
N GLU A 233 30.24 26.68 -34.34
CA GLU A 233 29.03 26.40 -35.07
C GLU A 233 29.30 25.31 -36.12
N GLY A 234 28.25 24.69 -36.65
CA GLY A 234 28.33 24.03 -37.94
C GLY A 234 27.34 22.87 -38.09
N THR A 235 26.08 23.18 -38.45
CA THR A 235 25.48 22.95 -39.79
C THR A 235 25.42 21.49 -40.22
N GLU A 236 24.20 20.92 -40.30
CA GLU A 236 23.45 20.65 -41.55
C GLU A 236 24.06 19.45 -42.32
N GLU A 237 23.33 18.46 -42.85
CA GLU A 237 22.11 18.55 -43.65
C GLU A 237 21.58 17.12 -43.94
N GLN A 238 20.25 17.02 -44.04
CA GLN A 238 19.44 16.29 -45.04
C GLN A 238 19.54 14.77 -45.35
N THR A 239 18.33 14.18 -45.27
CA THR A 239 17.65 13.28 -46.24
C THR A 239 18.18 11.86 -46.49
N ASN A 240 17.39 10.87 -46.07
CA ASN A 240 16.51 10.11 -46.98
C ASN A 240 15.35 9.46 -46.19
#